data_AF-A0A162PQH7-F1
#
_entry.id   AF-A0A162PQH7-F1
#
_cell.length_a   1.000
_cell.length_b   1.000
_cell.length_c   1.000
_cell.angle_alpha   90.00
_cell.angle_beta   90.00
_cell.angle_gamma   90.00
#
_symmetry.space_group_name_H-M   'P 1'
#
loop_
_entity.id
_entity.type
_entity.pdbx_description
1 polymer ?
#
loop_
_entity_poly.entity_id
_entity_poly.type
_entity_poly.pdbx_seq_one_letter_code
_entity_poly.pdbx_strand_id
1 'polypeptide(L)'
;MGRGVFTLEALEADVLIEISPVVVLGEQERILLDQTLLHHYIFEWGDDRKACCVALGYVSIYNHSFESNCEYEMDFESQMIRVKTVRAVAAGEELFINYNGDWND
;
A
#
# COMPACT_ATOMS: atom_id res chain seq x y z
N MET A 1 -13.06 12.02 -1.84
CA MET A 1 -12.70 10.72 -2.45
C MET A 1 -12.15 10.99 -3.84
N GLY A 2 -11.08 10.28 -4.21
CA GLY A 2 -10.30 10.51 -5.41
C GLY A 2 -10.21 9.24 -6.26
N ARG A 3 -8.98 8.82 -6.58
CA ARG A 3 -8.74 7.53 -7.25
C ARG A 3 -8.86 6.39 -6.24
N GLY A 4 -9.11 5.18 -6.72
CA GLY A 4 -9.18 3.95 -5.92
C GLY A 4 -8.91 2.75 -6.82
N VAL A 5 -8.62 1.61 -6.20
CA VAL A 5 -8.34 0.35 -6.91
C VAL A 5 -9.51 -0.59 -6.71
N PHE A 6 -9.96 -1.23 -7.79
CA PHE A 6 -11.15 -2.08 -7.79
C PHE A 6 -10.84 -3.40 -8.46
N THR A 7 -11.45 -4.48 -7.99
CA THR A 7 -11.37 -5.77 -8.69
C THR A 7 -12.50 -5.90 -9.71
N LEU A 8 -12.22 -6.50 -10.87
CA LEU A 8 -13.26 -6.84 -11.87
C LEU A 8 -13.89 -8.21 -11.62
N GLU A 9 -13.23 -9.05 -10.83
CA GLU A 9 -13.63 -10.43 -10.57
C GLU A 9 -13.74 -10.68 -9.07
N ALA A 10 -14.48 -11.73 -8.69
CA ALA A 10 -14.48 -12.18 -7.31
C ALA A 10 -13.09 -12.76 -6.97
N LEU A 11 -12.57 -12.40 -5.81
CA LEU A 11 -11.28 -12.86 -5.30
C LEU A 11 -11.52 -13.68 -4.05
N GLU A 12 -10.80 -14.78 -3.90
CA GLU A 12 -10.73 -15.55 -2.66
C GLU A 12 -9.85 -14.82 -1.63
N ALA A 13 -9.85 -15.29 -0.38
CA ALA A 13 -8.89 -14.85 0.63
C ALA A 13 -7.46 -15.33 0.29
N ASP A 14 -6.45 -14.61 0.79
CA ASP A 14 -5.02 -14.89 0.60
C ASP A 14 -4.54 -14.91 -0.87
N VAL A 15 -5.22 -14.16 -1.74
CA VAL A 15 -4.81 -13.99 -3.14
C VAL A 15 -3.86 -12.81 -3.25
N LEU A 16 -2.64 -13.05 -3.73
CA LEU A 16 -1.69 -12.01 -4.11
C LEU A 16 -2.20 -11.29 -5.36
N ILE A 17 -2.54 -10.01 -5.22
CA ILE A 17 -3.17 -9.22 -6.28
C ILE A 17 -2.22 -8.19 -6.90
N GLU A 18 -1.17 -7.78 -6.18
CA GLU A 18 -0.19 -6.85 -6.70
C GLU A 18 1.20 -7.08 -6.09
N ILE A 19 2.23 -6.91 -6.92
CA ILE A 19 3.62 -6.74 -6.50
C ILE A 19 4.12 -5.47 -7.17
N SER A 20 4.46 -4.47 -6.38
CA SER A 20 4.91 -3.17 -6.87
C SER A 20 6.34 -2.88 -6.41
N PRO A 21 7.27 -2.61 -7.34
CA PRO A 21 8.58 -2.11 -6.98
C PRO A 21 8.45 -0.72 -6.35
N VAL A 22 9.38 -0.38 -5.46
CA VAL A 22 9.38 0.91 -4.78
C VAL A 22 10.59 1.75 -5.15
N VAL A 23 10.41 3.07 -5.09
CA VAL A 23 11.53 4.02 -5.08
C VAL A 23 11.77 4.41 -3.62
N VAL A 24 12.86 3.91 -3.04
CA VAL A 24 13.26 4.23 -1.66
C VAL A 24 13.96 5.58 -1.63
N LEU A 25 13.58 6.41 -0.66
CA LEU A 25 14.06 7.76 -0.45
C LEU A 25 14.56 7.88 1.00
N GLY A 26 15.76 8.41 1.16
CA GLY A 26 16.40 8.56 2.47
C GLY A 26 15.71 9.62 3.34
N GLU A 27 16.15 9.69 4.60
CA GLU A 27 15.63 10.63 5.61
C GLU A 27 15.61 12.09 5.12
N GLN A 28 16.68 12.54 4.44
CA GLN A 28 16.78 13.90 3.94
C GLN A 28 15.80 14.18 2.80
N GLU A 29 15.52 13.19 1.96
CA GLU A 29 14.56 13.29 0.85
C GLU A 29 13.12 13.25 1.35
N ARG A 30 12.84 12.45 2.39
CA ARG A 30 11.55 12.43 3.08
C ARG A 30 11.15 13.81 3.59
N ILE A 31 12.08 14.54 4.23
CA ILE A 31 11.84 15.91 4.71
C ILE A 31 11.38 16.84 3.59
N LEU A 32 11.91 16.66 2.37
CA LEU A 32 11.49 17.44 1.20
C LEU A 32 10.13 16.98 0.69
N LEU A 33 9.87 15.68 0.63
CA LEU A 33 8.62 15.10 0.15
C LEU A 33 7.43 15.42 1.05
N ASP A 34 7.63 15.51 2.36
CA ASP A 34 6.61 15.89 3.34
C ASP A 34 6.04 17.30 3.09
N GLN A 35 6.75 18.12 2.31
CA GLN A 35 6.32 19.46 1.90
C GLN A 35 5.55 19.46 0.56
N THR A 36 5.30 18.28 -0.01
CA THR A 36 4.66 18.11 -1.32
C THR A 36 3.40 17.25 -1.22
N LEU A 37 2.60 17.22 -2.28
CA LEU A 37 1.43 16.33 -2.36
C LEU A 37 1.80 14.84 -2.35
N LEU A 38 3.04 14.48 -2.69
CA LEU A 38 3.49 13.08 -2.65
C LEU A 38 3.56 12.52 -1.24
N HIS A 39 3.58 13.36 -0.21
CA HIS A 39 3.47 12.94 1.20
C HIS A 39 2.31 11.95 1.42
N HIS A 40 1.18 12.16 0.74
CA HIS A 40 -0.02 11.31 0.87
C HIS A 40 0.06 9.97 0.12
N TYR A 41 1.13 9.73 -0.63
CA TYR A 41 1.37 8.53 -1.44
C TYR A 41 2.60 7.74 -0.95
N ILE A 42 3.15 8.22 0.16
CA ILE A 42 4.18 7.72 1.07
C ILE A 42 4.00 6.36 1.72
N PHE A 43 5.02 5.49 1.78
CA PHE A 43 5.10 4.47 2.85
C PHE A 43 6.35 4.71 3.70
N GLU A 44 6.25 4.52 5.01
CA GLU A 44 7.45 4.47 5.87
C GLU A 44 8.27 3.23 5.51
N TRP A 45 9.59 3.36 5.43
CA TRP A 45 10.45 2.30 4.92
C TRP A 45 11.65 2.02 5.84
N GLY A 46 12.00 0.74 5.98
CA GLY A 46 13.11 0.27 6.80
C GLY A 46 12.79 0.13 8.29
N ASP A 47 13.67 -0.57 9.01
CA ASP A 47 13.47 -0.94 10.42
C ASP A 47 13.42 0.27 11.36
N ASP A 48 14.16 1.34 11.04
CA ASP A 48 14.18 2.58 11.82
C ASP A 48 13.07 3.58 11.41
N ARG A 49 12.33 3.25 10.34
CA ARG A 49 11.26 4.04 9.74
C ARG A 49 11.66 5.49 9.41
N LYS A 50 12.94 5.78 9.22
CA LYS A 50 13.41 7.12 8.87
C LYS A 50 13.32 7.39 7.37
N ALA A 51 13.49 6.34 6.57
CA ALA A 51 13.28 6.41 5.13
C ALA A 51 11.78 6.36 4.80
N CYS A 52 11.46 6.71 3.56
CA CYS A 52 10.17 6.44 2.98
C CYS A 52 10.34 5.81 1.60
N CYS A 53 9.25 5.32 1.03
CA CYS A 53 9.24 4.93 -0.37
C CYS A 53 7.95 5.35 -1.06
N VAL A 54 8.04 5.61 -2.35
CA VAL A 54 6.88 5.67 -3.23
C VAL A 54 6.71 4.29 -3.84
N ALA A 55 5.54 3.68 -3.65
CA ALA A 55 5.21 2.49 -4.39
C ALA A 55 4.82 2.88 -5.82
N LEU A 56 5.43 2.20 -6.80
CA LEU A 56 4.99 2.34 -8.19
C LEU A 56 3.68 1.54 -8.36
N GLY A 57 3.43 0.98 -9.54
CA GLY A 57 2.18 0.27 -9.82
C GLY A 57 0.95 1.04 -9.32
N TYR A 58 0.05 0.38 -8.60
CA TYR A 58 -1.14 0.97 -8.01
C TYR A 58 -1.16 1.00 -6.48
N VAL A 59 -0.20 0.38 -5.77
CA VAL A 59 -0.16 0.36 -4.29
C VAL A 59 -0.40 1.74 -3.65
N SER A 60 0.28 2.80 -4.10
CA SER A 60 0.08 4.17 -3.55
C SER A 60 -1.31 4.77 -3.85
N ILE A 61 -2.14 4.11 -4.67
CA ILE A 61 -3.50 4.52 -5.04
C ILE A 61 -4.57 3.80 -4.21
N TYR A 62 -4.23 2.71 -3.52
CA TYR A 62 -5.18 2.01 -2.65
C TYR A 62 -5.64 2.96 -1.55
N ASN A 63 -6.97 3.06 -1.40
CA ASN A 63 -7.54 3.87 -0.33
C ASN A 63 -7.39 3.17 1.02
N HIS A 64 -7.42 3.97 2.08
CA HIS A 64 -7.33 3.49 3.44
C HIS A 64 -8.71 3.10 4.02
N SER A 65 -8.79 1.96 4.69
CA SER A 65 -9.91 1.60 5.57
C SER A 65 -9.37 0.85 6.79
N PHE A 66 -9.98 1.04 7.97
CA PHE A 66 -9.72 0.22 9.17
C PHE A 66 -10.29 -1.19 8.99
N GLU A 67 -11.45 -1.32 8.33
CA GLU A 67 -11.98 -2.63 7.90
C GLU A 67 -11.49 -2.95 6.48
N SER A 68 -10.17 -3.05 6.32
CA SER A 68 -9.56 -3.30 5.02
C SER A 68 -9.83 -4.73 4.52
N ASN A 69 -9.95 -4.90 3.19
CA ASN A 69 -10.12 -6.21 2.56
C ASN A 69 -8.82 -6.74 1.94
N CYS A 70 -7.75 -5.95 2.00
CA CYS A 70 -6.39 -6.33 1.63
C CYS A 70 -5.40 -5.92 2.73
N GLU A 71 -4.30 -6.65 2.83
CA GLU A 71 -3.10 -6.27 3.59
C GLU A 71 -1.91 -6.09 2.65
N TYR A 72 -0.94 -5.29 3.07
CA TYR A 72 0.31 -5.13 2.33
C TYR A 72 1.52 -5.57 3.16
N GLU A 73 2.51 -6.12 2.48
CA GLU A 73 3.78 -6.55 3.05
C GLU A 73 4.93 -5.82 2.35
N MET A 74 5.90 -5.34 3.12
CA MET A 74 7.08 -4.65 2.62
C MET A 74 8.28 -5.58 2.62
N ASP A 75 8.85 -5.84 1.45
CA ASP A 75 10.07 -6.60 1.27
C ASP A 75 11.24 -5.63 1.07
N PHE A 76 11.98 -5.38 2.15
CA PHE A 76 13.11 -4.44 2.14
C PHE A 76 14.30 -4.93 1.33
N GLU A 77 14.49 -6.25 1.19
CA GLU A 77 15.62 -6.83 0.45
C GLU A 77 15.39 -6.69 -1.06
N SER A 78 14.18 -7.01 -1.54
CA SER A 78 13.85 -6.91 -2.96
C SER A 78 13.30 -5.56 -3.40
N GLN A 79 13.09 -4.63 -2.46
CA GLN A 79 12.50 -3.30 -2.68
C GLN A 79 11.12 -3.37 -3.35
N MET A 80 10.21 -4.13 -2.73
CA MET A 80 8.86 -4.33 -3.21
C MET A 80 7.82 -4.19 -2.11
N ILE A 81 6.61 -3.79 -2.51
CA ILE A 81 5.40 -3.94 -1.69
C ILE A 81 4.49 -4.95 -2.38
N ARG A 82 3.98 -5.89 -1.60
CA ARG A 82 3.02 -6.92 -2.04
C ARG A 82 1.68 -6.63 -1.41
N VAL A 83 0.59 -6.80 -2.15
CA VAL A 83 -0.77 -6.66 -1.62
C VAL A 83 -1.52 -7.97 -1.84
N LYS A 84 -2.15 -8.49 -0.79
CA LYS A 84 -3.01 -9.67 -0.88
C LYS A 84 -4.35 -9.45 -0.19
N THR A 85 -5.36 -10.19 -0.60
CA THR A 85 -6.68 -10.18 0.05
C THR A 85 -6.62 -10.87 1.41
N VAL A 86 -7.33 -10.35 2.42
CA VAL A 86 -7.45 -10.97 3.76
C VAL A 86 -8.77 -11.71 3.95
N ARG A 87 -9.71 -11.49 3.05
CA ARG A 87 -11.00 -12.17 2.95
C ARG A 87 -11.41 -12.28 1.49
N ALA A 88 -12.49 -13.01 1.22
CA ALA A 88 -13.11 -12.97 -0.10
C ALA A 88 -13.60 -11.53 -0.43
N VAL A 89 -13.43 -11.13 -1.69
CA VAL A 89 -13.78 -9.80 -2.21
C VAL A 89 -14.68 -9.97 -3.42
N ALA A 90 -15.79 -9.24 -3.47
CA ALA A 90 -16.72 -9.34 -4.59
C ALA A 90 -16.21 -8.61 -5.84
N ALA A 91 -16.64 -9.08 -7.02
CA ALA A 91 -16.42 -8.34 -8.27
C ALA A 91 -17.00 -6.92 -8.17
N GLY A 92 -16.20 -5.91 -8.54
CA GLY A 92 -16.56 -4.49 -8.47
C GLY A 92 -16.36 -3.85 -7.10
N GLU A 93 -15.95 -4.59 -6.08
CA GLU A 93 -15.61 -4.02 -4.76
C GLU A 93 -14.30 -3.22 -4.83
N GLU A 94 -14.23 -2.14 -4.08
CA GLU A 94 -12.99 -1.36 -3.91
C GLU A 94 -12.03 -2.10 -2.97
N LEU A 95 -10.75 -2.06 -3.30
CA LEU A 95 -9.67 -2.68 -2.55
C LEU A 95 -9.04 -1.64 -1.63
N PHE A 96 -9.09 -1.92 -0.34
CA PHE A 96 -8.58 -1.06 0.72
C PHE A 96 -7.42 -1.73 1.45
N ILE A 97 -6.48 -0.91 1.91
CA ILE A 97 -5.40 -1.33 2.81
C ILE A 97 -5.45 -0.55 4.14
N ASN A 98 -4.96 -1.15 5.21
CA ASN A 98 -4.75 -0.45 6.47
C ASN A 98 -3.35 0.15 6.53
N TYR A 99 -3.22 1.48 6.51
CA TYR A 99 -1.93 2.17 6.64
C TYR A 99 -1.46 2.33 8.10
N ASN A 100 -2.35 2.07 9.07
CA ASN A 100 -2.13 2.35 10.48
C ASN A 100 -1.85 1.11 11.33
N GLY A 101 -1.90 -0.10 10.77
CA GLY A 101 -1.76 -1.34 11.53
C GLY A 101 -2.22 -2.57 10.75
N ASP A 102 -2.52 -3.65 11.48
CA ASP A 102 -3.07 -4.87 10.91
C ASP A 102 -4.46 -4.62 10.32
N TRP A 103 -4.90 -5.46 9.36
CA TRP A 103 -6.13 -5.22 8.59
C TRP A 103 -7.42 -5.13 9.42
N ASN A 104 -7.38 -5.51 10.70
CA ASN A 104 -8.48 -5.62 11.65
C ASN A 104 -8.39 -4.66 12.85
N ASP A 105 -7.41 -3.77 12.90
CA ASP A 105 -7.21 -2.77 13.96
C ASP A 105 -7.52 -1.34 13.49
#